data_AF-A0A2E4MDF2-F1
#
_entry.id   AF-A0A2E4MDF2-F1
#
_cell.length_a   1.000
_cell.length_b   1.000
_cell.length_c   1.000
_cell.angle_alpha   90.00
_cell.angle_beta   90.00
_cell.angle_gamma   90.00
#
_symmetry.space_group_name_H-M   'P 1'
#
loop_
_entity.id
_entity.type
_entity.pdbx_description
1 polymer ?
#
loop_
_entity_poly.entity_id
_entity_poly.type
_entity_poly.pdbx_seq_one_letter_code
_entity_poly.pdbx_strand_id
1 'polypeptide(L)'
;MVTKLEHTSGFYLIFRLILLFGFIFPIYSQDSTKLIVEKDSTFYPGKPLIMSLIVPGLGQWYNKEPIWKTSIFLGMEVITLTSILYSNKRADEIRLDYQDFADNNWSLENWWRFTQAGPDVIENKGMYFTDNKLKAMRSYIGTHHLTIHLKGELVNIFNTEFLTSDSLSLIADHLGSDDIGMVKDRHYYENIGKYDQFVGGWSDISTDWYWEEKDVGDSTEIVIKTPNKQYYLDERYKANQWLSFAKFSISAMMFNHVVSGLEAVWANRNKDTENIKEEGSKIDLDLGLLFDSNNVSGIGGISLRLNF
;
A
#
# COMPACT_ATOMS: atom_id res chain seq x y z
N MET A 1 12.23 -29.27 3.26
CA MET A 1 11.30 -28.84 4.33
C MET A 1 11.94 -27.67 5.04
N VAL A 2 11.65 -26.45 4.60
CA VAL A 2 12.30 -25.22 5.12
C VAL A 2 11.19 -24.31 5.61
N THR A 3 11.10 -24.21 6.93
CA THR A 3 10.31 -23.23 7.66
C THR A 3 10.91 -21.84 7.44
N LYS A 4 10.30 -21.02 6.59
CA LYS A 4 10.57 -19.58 6.58
C LYS A 4 9.61 -18.89 7.55
N LEU A 5 10.13 -18.67 8.74
CA LEU A 5 9.62 -17.72 9.71
C LEU A 5 10.09 -16.31 9.31
N GLU A 6 9.31 -15.31 9.70
CA GLU A 6 9.62 -13.87 9.79
C GLU A 6 9.40 -13.00 8.56
N HIS A 7 8.14 -12.57 8.40
CA HIS A 7 7.82 -11.16 8.11
C HIS A 7 6.45 -10.81 8.73
N THR A 8 6.41 -10.80 10.07
CA THR A 8 5.26 -10.34 10.85
C THR A 8 5.75 -9.42 11.97
N SER A 9 6.13 -8.18 11.67
CA SER A 9 6.60 -7.26 12.74
C SER A 9 6.08 -5.82 12.70
N GLY A 10 5.37 -5.39 11.66
CA GLY A 10 4.72 -4.07 11.65
C GLY A 10 3.29 -4.09 12.19
N PHE A 11 2.47 -4.99 11.65
CA PHE A 11 1.02 -5.00 11.89
C PHE A 11 0.62 -5.60 13.25
N TYR A 12 1.37 -6.61 13.70
CA TYR A 12 1.17 -7.22 15.03
C TYR A 12 1.48 -6.26 16.18
N LEU A 13 2.36 -5.28 15.95
CA LEU A 13 2.70 -4.27 16.97
C LEU A 13 1.57 -3.26 17.16
N ILE A 14 0.95 -2.83 16.06
CA ILE A 14 -0.22 -1.93 16.07
C ILE A 14 -1.43 -2.65 16.66
N PHE A 15 -1.65 -3.92 16.31
CA PHE A 15 -2.75 -4.73 16.85
C PHE A 15 -2.56 -5.08 18.34
N ARG A 16 -1.32 -5.32 18.81
CA ARG A 16 -1.02 -5.47 20.24
C ARG A 16 -1.24 -4.18 21.03
N LEU A 17 -0.96 -3.02 20.45
CA LEU A 17 -1.21 -1.74 21.12
C LEU A 17 -2.72 -1.52 21.35
N ILE A 18 -3.56 -1.89 20.38
CA ILE A 18 -5.02 -1.74 20.48
C ILE A 18 -5.63 -2.76 21.47
N LEU A 19 -5.10 -3.99 21.55
CA LEU A 19 -5.57 -5.02 22.48
C LEU A 19 -5.11 -4.82 23.93
N LEU A 20 -4.00 -4.11 24.18
CA LEU A 20 -3.52 -3.85 25.55
C LEU A 20 -4.31 -2.77 26.30
N PHE A 21 -5.09 -1.93 25.61
CA PHE A 21 -5.93 -0.91 26.25
C PHE A 21 -7.35 -1.40 26.61
N GLY A 22 -7.71 -2.65 26.27
CA GLY A 22 -9.02 -3.24 26.57
C GLY A 22 -9.21 -3.77 28.00
N PHE A 23 -8.18 -3.74 28.86
CA PHE A 23 -8.19 -4.38 30.18
C PHE A 23 -7.80 -3.46 31.35
N ILE A 24 -8.24 -2.21 31.35
CA ILE A 24 -8.24 -1.38 32.56
C ILE A 24 -9.64 -0.82 32.80
N PHE A 25 -10.57 -1.71 33.15
CA PHE A 25 -11.72 -1.32 33.97
C PHE A 25 -11.29 -1.41 35.44
N PRO A 26 -11.10 -0.30 36.18
CA PRO A 26 -11.13 -0.40 37.62
C PRO A 26 -12.58 -0.72 37.99
N ILE A 27 -12.79 -1.91 38.56
CA ILE A 27 -14.03 -2.27 39.24
C ILE A 27 -14.20 -1.24 40.37
N TYR A 28 -15.09 -0.27 40.17
CA TYR A 28 -15.43 0.70 41.21
C TYR A 28 -16.37 -0.01 42.19
N SER A 29 -15.85 -0.33 43.39
CA SER A 29 -16.68 -0.73 44.51
C SER A 29 -17.61 0.43 44.87
N GLN A 30 -18.91 0.13 44.95
CA GLN A 30 -19.90 1.04 45.53
C GLN A 30 -19.52 1.29 46.99
N ASP A 31 -19.11 2.51 47.31
CA ASP A 31 -19.24 3.02 48.67
C ASP A 31 -19.86 4.42 48.63
N SER A 32 -21.02 4.54 49.27
CA SER A 32 -21.88 5.69 49.25
C SER A 32 -21.40 6.71 50.27
N THR A 33 -20.57 7.66 49.83
CA THR A 33 -20.41 8.94 50.54
C THR A 33 -20.53 10.08 49.53
N LYS A 34 -21.51 10.96 49.76
CA LYS A 34 -21.69 12.20 49.00
C LYS A 34 -20.53 13.14 49.34
N LEU A 35 -19.41 12.98 48.67
CA LEU A 35 -18.41 14.03 48.55
C LEU A 35 -18.91 15.01 47.48
N ILE A 36 -19.18 16.24 47.91
CA ILE A 36 -19.34 17.37 46.99
C ILE A 36 -17.97 17.55 46.35
N VAL A 37 -17.76 16.88 45.22
CA VAL A 37 -16.63 17.16 44.34
C VAL A 37 -16.97 18.50 43.70
N GLU A 38 -16.31 19.55 44.17
CA GLU A 38 -16.23 20.82 43.46
C GLU A 38 -15.77 20.48 42.04
N LYS A 39 -16.70 20.63 41.08
CA LYS A 39 -16.44 20.30 39.68
C LYS A 39 -15.51 21.37 39.17
N ASP A 40 -14.20 21.11 39.26
CA ASP A 40 -13.17 21.92 38.64
C ASP A 40 -13.55 22.11 37.17
N SER A 41 -14.07 23.29 36.83
CA SER A 41 -14.55 23.68 35.50
C SER A 41 -13.39 24.11 34.62
N THR A 42 -12.22 23.48 34.79
CA THR A 42 -11.05 23.77 33.97
C THR A 42 -11.26 23.21 32.58
N PHE A 43 -11.63 24.11 31.67
CA PHE A 43 -11.65 23.90 30.23
C PHE A 43 -10.32 23.28 29.77
N TYR A 44 -10.30 21.97 29.57
CA TYR A 44 -9.17 21.26 29.01
C TYR A 44 -9.60 20.49 27.76
N PRO A 45 -9.63 21.16 26.59
CA PRO A 45 -10.06 20.56 25.33
C PRO A 45 -9.16 19.42 24.85
N GLY A 46 -7.96 19.27 25.44
CA GLY A 46 -6.99 18.24 25.05
C GLY A 46 -7.44 16.81 25.35
N LYS A 47 -8.19 16.57 26.43
CA LYS A 47 -8.66 15.23 26.80
C LYS A 47 -9.64 14.63 25.77
N PRO A 48 -10.77 15.27 25.44
CA PRO A 48 -11.70 14.74 24.43
C PRO A 48 -11.09 14.68 23.02
N LEU A 49 -10.16 15.59 22.70
CA LEU A 49 -9.39 15.56 21.46
C LEU A 49 -8.55 14.27 21.36
N ILE A 50 -7.68 14.02 22.36
CA ILE A 50 -6.79 12.85 22.36
C ILE A 50 -7.60 11.56 22.31
N MET A 51 -8.68 11.46 23.08
CA MET A 51 -9.56 10.29 23.08
C MET A 51 -10.08 9.99 21.67
N SER A 52 -10.56 10.99 20.95
CA SER A 52 -11.12 10.84 19.59
C SER A 52 -10.05 10.59 18.52
N LEU A 53 -8.84 11.09 18.72
CA LEU A 53 -7.70 10.82 17.83
C LEU A 53 -7.20 9.37 17.98
N ILE A 54 -7.36 8.75 19.15
CA ILE A 54 -7.01 7.34 19.36
C ILE A 54 -8.15 6.45 18.84
N VAL A 55 -9.39 6.73 19.23
CA VAL A 55 -10.59 6.02 18.76
C VAL A 55 -11.67 7.04 18.41
N PRO A 56 -12.07 7.15 17.14
CA PRO A 56 -13.10 8.08 16.71
C PRO A 56 -14.40 7.87 17.50
N GLY A 57 -14.99 8.95 18.00
CA GLY A 57 -16.24 8.91 18.78
C GLY A 57 -16.06 8.95 20.30
N LEU A 58 -14.85 8.68 20.83
CA LEU A 58 -14.64 8.63 22.29
C LEU A 58 -14.74 10.01 22.95
N GLY A 59 -14.29 11.08 22.31
CA GLY A 59 -14.40 12.43 22.87
C GLY A 59 -15.86 12.92 22.90
N GLN A 60 -16.67 12.55 21.91
CA GLN A 60 -18.13 12.79 21.93
C GLN A 60 -18.77 12.05 23.10
N TRP A 61 -18.39 10.78 23.31
CA TRP A 61 -18.89 9.99 24.42
C TRP A 61 -18.47 10.58 25.77
N TYR A 62 -17.20 10.98 25.93
CA TYR A 62 -16.68 11.67 27.10
C TYR A 62 -17.44 12.96 27.39
N ASN A 63 -17.71 13.75 26.34
CA ASN A 63 -18.49 14.97 26.45
C ASN A 63 -19.97 14.71 26.76
N LYS A 64 -20.47 13.46 26.75
CA LYS A 64 -21.90 13.12 26.86
C LYS A 64 -22.73 13.73 25.73
N GLU A 65 -22.20 13.73 24.51
CA GLU A 65 -22.94 14.10 23.31
C GLU A 65 -24.03 13.08 22.98
N PRO A 66 -25.03 13.44 22.16
CA PRO A 66 -25.99 12.49 21.62
C PRO A 66 -25.31 11.28 20.98
N ILE A 67 -25.78 10.07 21.33
CA ILE A 67 -25.18 8.79 20.93
C ILE A 67 -24.96 8.68 19.41
N TRP A 68 -25.84 9.29 18.61
CA TRP A 68 -25.73 9.25 17.15
C TRP A 68 -24.40 9.82 16.62
N LYS A 69 -23.82 10.83 17.28
CA LYS A 69 -22.52 11.41 16.88
C LYS A 69 -21.38 10.41 17.07
N THR A 70 -21.33 9.78 18.25
CA THR A 70 -20.37 8.69 18.54
C THR A 70 -20.56 7.52 17.57
N SER A 71 -21.82 7.13 17.30
CA SER A 71 -22.12 6.01 16.40
C SER A 71 -21.66 6.24 14.97
N ILE A 72 -21.73 7.47 14.44
CA ILE A 72 -21.24 7.77 13.08
C ILE A 72 -19.73 7.57 13.00
N PHE A 73 -18.97 8.12 13.95
CA PHE A 73 -17.51 8.00 13.94
C PHE A 73 -17.04 6.56 14.12
N LEU A 74 -17.65 5.80 15.04
CA LEU A 74 -17.37 4.38 15.22
C LEU A 74 -17.84 3.53 14.03
N GLY A 75 -18.99 3.86 13.44
CA GLY A 75 -19.50 3.16 12.26
C GLY A 75 -18.57 3.32 11.06
N MET A 76 -18.07 4.54 10.83
CA MET A 76 -17.06 4.80 9.80
C MET A 76 -15.77 4.04 10.05
N GLU A 77 -15.35 3.92 11.32
CA GLU A 77 -14.15 3.14 11.69
C GLU A 77 -14.29 1.67 11.32
N VAL A 78 -15.45 1.05 11.62
CA VAL A 78 -15.71 -0.35 11.23
C VAL A 78 -15.72 -0.50 9.70
N ILE A 79 -16.33 0.44 8.97
CA ILE A 79 -16.39 0.40 7.51
C ILE A 79 -15.00 0.53 6.88
N THR A 80 -14.18 1.47 7.36
CA THR A 80 -12.82 1.67 6.81
C THR A 80 -11.92 0.50 7.15
N LEU A 81 -11.95 -0.02 8.38
CA LEU A 81 -11.17 -1.19 8.78
C LEU A 81 -11.54 -2.43 7.96
N THR A 82 -12.83 -2.73 7.82
CA THR A 82 -13.29 -3.86 7.00
C THR A 82 -12.89 -3.69 5.53
N SER A 83 -12.97 -2.47 4.99
CA SER A 83 -12.53 -2.15 3.63
C SER A 83 -11.02 -2.38 3.45
N ILE A 84 -10.19 -1.95 4.40
CA ILE A 84 -8.74 -2.18 4.39
C ILE A 84 -8.42 -3.67 4.40
N LEU A 85 -9.04 -4.43 5.31
CA LEU A 85 -8.80 -5.87 5.45
C LEU A 85 -9.22 -6.64 4.19
N TYR A 86 -10.43 -6.37 3.69
CA TYR A 86 -10.96 -7.02 2.50
C TYR A 86 -10.10 -6.73 1.26
N SER A 87 -9.70 -5.48 1.09
CA SER A 87 -8.95 -5.05 -0.11
C SER A 87 -7.52 -5.57 -0.12
N ASN A 88 -6.85 -5.61 1.04
CA ASN A 88 -5.53 -6.24 1.13
C ASN A 88 -5.62 -7.74 0.86
N LYS A 89 -6.61 -8.44 1.44
CA LYS A 89 -6.83 -9.85 1.16
C LYS A 89 -7.04 -10.10 -0.33
N ARG A 90 -7.89 -9.31 -0.98
CA ARG A 90 -8.17 -9.45 -2.41
C ARG A 90 -6.95 -9.13 -3.28
N ALA A 91 -6.17 -8.11 -2.92
CA ALA A 91 -4.92 -7.80 -3.61
C ALA A 91 -3.90 -8.94 -3.50
N ASP A 92 -3.79 -9.57 -2.32
CA ASP A 92 -2.89 -10.69 -2.10
C ASP A 92 -3.32 -11.95 -2.84
N GLU A 93 -4.62 -12.26 -2.90
CA GLU A 93 -5.14 -13.37 -3.72
C GLU A 93 -4.74 -13.21 -5.19
N ILE A 94 -5.07 -12.06 -5.80
CA ILE A 94 -4.73 -11.78 -7.19
C ILE A 94 -3.22 -11.81 -7.40
N ARG A 95 -2.44 -11.35 -6.41
CA ARG A 95 -0.98 -11.39 -6.44
C ARG A 95 -0.45 -12.80 -6.51
N LEU A 96 -0.94 -13.69 -5.67
CA LEU A 96 -0.54 -15.10 -5.70
C LEU A 96 -0.92 -15.72 -7.04
N ASP A 97 -2.12 -15.45 -7.55
CA ASP A 97 -2.61 -16.00 -8.83
C ASP A 97 -1.71 -15.59 -10.01
N TYR A 98 -1.39 -14.29 -10.15
CA TYR A 98 -0.53 -13.85 -11.25
C TYR A 98 0.94 -14.28 -11.08
N GLN A 99 1.41 -14.45 -9.84
CA GLN A 99 2.76 -14.95 -9.55
C GLN A 99 2.88 -16.42 -9.94
N ASP A 100 1.87 -17.22 -9.62
CA ASP A 100 1.78 -18.63 -10.01
C ASP A 100 1.64 -18.77 -11.54
N PHE A 101 0.85 -17.89 -12.18
CA PHE A 101 0.80 -17.80 -13.63
C PHE A 101 2.19 -17.51 -14.24
N ALA A 102 2.93 -16.53 -13.72
CA ALA A 102 4.27 -16.22 -14.19
C ALA A 102 5.23 -17.38 -13.96
N ASP A 103 5.14 -18.07 -12.84
CA ASP A 103 5.98 -19.24 -12.53
C ASP A 103 5.76 -20.40 -13.50
N ASN A 104 4.55 -20.53 -14.06
CA ASN A 104 4.20 -21.56 -15.04
C ASN A 104 4.49 -21.15 -16.50
N ASN A 105 4.59 -19.85 -16.78
CA ASN A 105 4.70 -19.32 -18.15
C ASN A 105 5.99 -18.55 -18.44
N TRP A 106 6.83 -18.31 -17.44
CA TRP A 106 8.12 -17.65 -17.59
C TRP A 106 9.23 -18.55 -17.04
N SER A 107 10.29 -18.76 -17.82
CA SER A 107 11.46 -19.54 -17.35
C SER A 107 12.79 -18.95 -17.80
N LEU A 108 13.82 -19.19 -16.99
CA LEU A 108 15.20 -18.81 -17.29
C LEU A 108 15.72 -19.52 -18.54
N GLU A 109 15.34 -20.79 -18.71
CA GLU A 109 15.70 -21.59 -19.89
C GLU A 109 15.10 -21.03 -21.17
N ASN A 110 13.80 -20.68 -21.16
CA ASN A 110 13.14 -20.03 -22.30
C ASN A 110 13.86 -18.73 -22.65
N TRP A 111 14.20 -17.93 -21.64
CA TRP A 111 14.88 -16.66 -21.84
C TRP A 111 16.26 -16.83 -22.46
N TRP A 112 17.06 -17.77 -21.96
CA TRP A 112 18.35 -18.11 -22.56
C TRP A 112 18.18 -18.56 -24.02
N ARG A 113 17.34 -19.56 -24.27
CA ARG A 113 17.09 -20.10 -25.61
C ARG A 113 16.64 -19.03 -26.58
N PHE A 114 15.75 -18.13 -26.15
CA PHE A 114 15.29 -17.01 -26.94
C PHE A 114 16.43 -16.06 -27.33
N THR A 115 17.35 -15.77 -26.41
CA THR A 115 18.50 -14.90 -26.72
C THR A 115 19.50 -15.54 -27.70
N GLN A 116 19.54 -16.88 -27.78
CA GLN A 116 20.40 -17.60 -28.71
C GLN A 116 19.76 -17.79 -30.09
N ALA A 117 18.47 -18.13 -30.14
CA ALA A 117 17.77 -18.52 -31.37
C ALA A 117 16.89 -17.42 -31.98
N GLY A 118 16.39 -16.49 -31.16
CA GLY A 118 15.36 -15.53 -31.55
C GLY A 118 13.95 -16.14 -31.62
N PRO A 119 12.95 -15.36 -32.10
CA PRO A 119 11.58 -15.81 -32.30
C PRO A 119 11.41 -16.61 -33.60
N ASP A 120 10.37 -17.44 -33.67
CA ASP A 120 9.93 -18.10 -34.90
C ASP A 120 9.33 -17.09 -35.88
N VAL A 121 8.55 -16.14 -35.34
CA VAL A 121 8.03 -15.00 -36.09
C VAL A 121 9.08 -13.89 -36.14
N ILE A 122 9.76 -13.73 -37.27
CA ILE A 122 10.87 -12.77 -37.40
C ILE A 122 10.43 -11.32 -37.68
N GLU A 123 9.16 -11.10 -38.03
CA GLU A 123 8.58 -9.79 -38.36
C GLU A 123 7.18 -9.65 -37.74
N ASN A 124 6.90 -8.51 -37.10
CA ASN A 124 5.56 -8.13 -36.66
C ASN A 124 5.24 -6.69 -37.09
N LYS A 125 4.18 -6.51 -37.89
CA LYS A 125 3.70 -5.21 -38.38
C LYS A 125 4.82 -4.34 -39.00
N GLY A 126 5.68 -4.93 -39.82
CA GLY A 126 6.80 -4.23 -40.47
C GLY A 126 8.04 -4.03 -39.59
N MET A 127 8.01 -4.42 -38.32
CA MET A 127 9.17 -4.40 -37.43
C MET A 127 9.83 -5.78 -37.41
N TYR A 128 11.09 -5.83 -37.84
CA TYR A 128 11.88 -7.06 -37.84
C TYR A 128 12.57 -7.26 -36.48
N PHE A 129 12.73 -8.51 -36.05
CA PHE A 129 13.45 -8.86 -34.81
C PHE A 129 14.87 -8.26 -34.75
N THR A 130 15.50 -8.02 -35.89
CA THR A 130 16.83 -7.41 -36.02
C THR A 130 16.84 -5.89 -35.82
N ASP A 131 15.67 -5.24 -35.74
CA ASP A 131 15.57 -3.79 -35.57
C ASP A 131 16.23 -3.33 -34.26
N ASN A 132 16.94 -2.20 -34.29
CA ASN A 132 17.60 -1.63 -33.12
C ASN A 132 16.62 -1.30 -31.98
N LYS A 133 15.36 -0.98 -32.30
CA LYS A 133 14.28 -0.75 -31.34
C LYS A 133 13.99 -1.97 -30.46
N LEU A 134 14.22 -3.17 -30.99
CA LEU A 134 14.02 -4.44 -30.27
C LEU A 134 15.30 -4.95 -29.60
N LYS A 135 16.37 -4.15 -29.49
CA LYS A 135 17.65 -4.63 -28.95
C LYS A 135 17.54 -5.18 -27.53
N ALA A 136 16.64 -4.64 -26.72
CA ALA A 136 16.47 -5.04 -25.33
C ALA A 136 16.14 -6.54 -25.18
N MET A 137 15.24 -7.09 -26.00
CA MET A 137 14.81 -8.50 -25.89
C MET A 137 15.87 -9.51 -26.34
N ARG A 138 16.94 -9.07 -27.02
CA ARG A 138 17.96 -9.94 -27.63
C ARG A 138 19.14 -10.27 -26.72
N SER A 139 19.24 -9.60 -25.56
CA SER A 139 20.39 -9.73 -24.67
C SER A 139 19.92 -10.15 -23.29
N TYR A 140 20.55 -11.19 -22.73
CA TYR A 140 20.36 -11.55 -21.33
C TYR A 140 21.14 -10.62 -20.39
N ILE A 141 22.17 -9.93 -20.90
CA ILE A 141 22.95 -8.91 -20.18
C ILE A 141 22.29 -7.55 -20.37
N GLY A 142 22.11 -6.79 -19.29
CA GLY A 142 21.55 -5.45 -19.37
C GLY A 142 21.65 -4.66 -18.08
N THR A 143 20.71 -3.74 -17.86
CA THR A 143 20.72 -2.82 -16.71
C THR A 143 20.19 -3.46 -15.44
N HIS A 144 19.47 -4.57 -15.57
CA HIS A 144 18.86 -5.30 -14.47
C HIS A 144 19.31 -6.76 -14.55
N HIS A 145 19.40 -7.39 -13.39
CA HIS A 145 19.71 -8.80 -13.25
C HIS A 145 18.65 -9.50 -12.39
N LEU A 146 18.53 -10.81 -12.60
CA LEU A 146 17.81 -11.71 -11.72
C LEU A 146 18.81 -12.47 -10.85
N THR A 147 18.38 -12.84 -9.65
CA THR A 147 19.20 -13.66 -8.75
C THR A 147 18.85 -15.13 -8.95
N ILE A 148 19.88 -15.90 -9.23
CA ILE A 148 19.85 -17.34 -9.48
C ILE A 148 20.43 -18.02 -8.24
N HIS A 149 19.74 -19.03 -7.74
CA HIS A 149 20.14 -19.84 -6.60
C HIS A 149 20.59 -21.21 -7.11
N LEU A 150 21.88 -21.49 -6.93
CA LEU A 150 22.49 -22.77 -7.25
C LEU A 150 22.29 -23.75 -6.10
N LYS A 151 22.09 -25.02 -6.44
CA LYS A 151 21.95 -26.13 -5.49
C LYS A 151 22.84 -27.29 -5.91
N GLY A 152 22.94 -28.29 -5.03
CA GLY A 152 23.62 -29.55 -5.35
C GLY A 152 25.08 -29.34 -5.72
N GLU A 153 25.52 -29.99 -6.79
CA GLU A 153 26.92 -29.99 -7.23
C GLU A 153 27.35 -28.62 -7.77
N LEU A 154 26.42 -27.81 -8.30
CA LEU A 154 26.72 -26.49 -8.87
C LEU A 154 27.31 -25.53 -7.83
N VAL A 155 26.89 -25.65 -6.57
CA VAL A 155 27.45 -24.82 -5.47
C VAL A 155 28.94 -25.09 -5.30
N ASN A 156 29.37 -26.34 -5.41
CA ASN A 156 30.77 -26.73 -5.28
C ASN A 156 31.58 -26.34 -6.52
N ILE A 157 30.99 -26.46 -7.71
CA ILE A 157 31.65 -26.11 -8.98
C ILE A 157 31.90 -24.61 -9.07
N PHE A 158 30.91 -23.79 -8.74
CA PHE A 158 31.01 -22.32 -8.83
C PHE A 158 31.49 -21.65 -7.54
N ASN A 159 31.64 -22.41 -6.45
CA ASN A 159 32.01 -21.92 -5.13
C ASN A 159 31.13 -20.74 -4.65
N THR A 160 29.84 -20.80 -4.97
CA THR A 160 28.83 -19.80 -4.59
C THR A 160 27.43 -20.41 -4.62
N GLU A 161 26.54 -19.95 -3.74
CA GLU A 161 25.12 -20.32 -3.75
C GLU A 161 24.29 -19.40 -4.67
N PHE A 162 24.80 -18.20 -4.98
CA PHE A 162 24.07 -17.20 -5.75
C PHE A 162 24.88 -16.70 -6.94
N LEU A 163 24.18 -16.54 -8.06
CA LEU A 163 24.68 -15.91 -9.27
C LEU A 163 23.69 -14.87 -9.78
N THR A 164 24.17 -13.93 -10.58
CA THR A 164 23.30 -13.02 -11.32
C THR A 164 23.01 -13.58 -12.71
N SER A 165 21.90 -13.17 -13.32
CA SER A 165 21.56 -13.53 -14.70
C SER A 165 22.58 -13.09 -15.74
N ASP A 166 23.47 -12.14 -15.42
CA ASP A 166 24.56 -11.75 -16.32
C ASP A 166 25.57 -12.88 -16.54
N SER A 167 25.60 -13.87 -15.62
CA SER A 167 26.44 -15.06 -15.69
C SER A 167 25.76 -16.26 -16.35
N LEU A 168 24.65 -16.05 -17.08
CA LEU A 168 23.86 -17.14 -17.67
C LEU A 168 24.68 -18.08 -18.57
N SER A 169 25.64 -17.54 -19.30
CA SER A 169 26.53 -18.30 -20.17
C SER A 169 27.37 -19.35 -19.44
N LEU A 170 27.71 -19.11 -18.16
CA LEU A 170 28.49 -20.05 -17.35
C LEU A 170 27.70 -21.29 -16.93
N ILE A 171 26.37 -21.14 -16.84
CA ILE A 171 25.45 -22.17 -16.35
C ILE A 171 24.51 -22.67 -17.46
N ALA A 172 24.75 -22.28 -18.71
CA ALA A 172 23.87 -22.54 -19.85
C ALA A 172 23.56 -24.04 -20.02
N ASP A 173 24.59 -24.89 -19.89
CA ASP A 173 24.46 -26.35 -20.03
C ASP A 173 23.67 -27.02 -18.90
N HIS A 174 23.45 -26.29 -17.80
CA HIS A 174 22.74 -26.77 -16.61
C HIS A 174 21.34 -26.14 -16.47
N LEU A 175 20.95 -25.25 -17.39
CA LEU A 175 19.60 -24.67 -17.41
C LEU A 175 18.55 -25.77 -17.58
N GLY A 176 17.50 -25.74 -16.75
CA GLY A 176 16.46 -26.76 -16.71
C GLY A 176 16.75 -27.93 -15.75
N SER A 177 17.94 -27.98 -15.13
CA SER A 177 18.22 -28.93 -14.04
C SER A 177 17.56 -28.50 -12.72
N ASP A 178 17.28 -29.49 -11.85
CA ASP A 178 16.76 -29.25 -10.49
C ASP A 178 17.74 -28.46 -9.59
N ASP A 179 19.02 -28.40 -10.01
CA ASP A 179 20.10 -27.71 -9.32
C ASP A 179 20.11 -26.20 -9.56
N ILE A 180 19.28 -25.69 -10.48
CA ILE A 180 19.11 -24.25 -10.73
C ILE A 180 17.73 -23.80 -10.30
N GLY A 181 17.67 -22.87 -9.35
CA GLY A 181 16.45 -22.19 -8.94
C GLY A 181 16.52 -20.68 -9.16
N MET A 182 15.36 -20.05 -9.29
CA MET A 182 15.25 -18.58 -9.26
C MET A 182 14.91 -18.11 -7.85
N VAL A 183 15.52 -17.00 -7.43
CA VAL A 183 15.06 -16.28 -6.23
C VAL A 183 13.81 -15.49 -6.60
N LYS A 184 12.64 -16.08 -6.32
CA LYS A 184 11.31 -15.52 -6.63
C LYS A 184 10.88 -14.48 -5.60
N ASP A 185 11.55 -13.33 -5.61
CA ASP A 185 11.23 -12.19 -4.75
C ASP A 185 10.41 -11.11 -5.51
N ARG A 186 10.16 -9.97 -4.85
CA ARG A 186 9.49 -8.84 -5.49
C ARG A 186 10.27 -8.35 -6.72
N HIS A 187 11.60 -8.34 -6.67
CA HIS A 187 12.43 -7.85 -7.77
C HIS A 187 12.31 -8.75 -8.99
N TYR A 188 12.29 -10.07 -8.81
CA TYR A 188 12.04 -11.04 -9.88
C TYR A 188 10.72 -10.75 -10.60
N TYR A 189 9.60 -10.73 -9.87
CA TYR A 189 8.28 -10.50 -10.46
C TYR A 189 8.13 -9.09 -11.06
N GLU A 190 8.78 -8.08 -10.49
CA GLU A 190 8.80 -6.74 -11.07
C GLU A 190 9.58 -6.71 -12.39
N ASN A 191 10.75 -7.35 -12.41
CA ASN A 191 11.66 -7.35 -13.55
C ASN A 191 11.03 -8.04 -14.77
N ILE A 192 10.53 -9.26 -14.62
CA ILE A 192 9.94 -10.05 -15.73
C ILE A 192 8.73 -9.38 -16.39
N GLY A 193 8.03 -8.51 -15.65
CA GLY A 193 6.91 -7.74 -16.16
C GLY A 193 7.30 -6.38 -16.75
N LYS A 194 8.25 -5.68 -16.13
CA LYS A 194 8.55 -4.27 -16.43
C LYS A 194 9.55 -4.07 -17.56
N TYR A 195 10.59 -4.90 -17.64
CA TYR A 195 11.70 -4.66 -18.56
C TYR A 195 11.68 -5.62 -19.74
N ASP A 196 11.84 -5.06 -20.93
CA ASP A 196 11.84 -5.82 -22.18
C ASP A 196 13.03 -6.77 -22.31
N GLN A 197 14.10 -6.55 -21.53
CA GLN A 197 15.22 -7.48 -21.39
C GLN A 197 14.75 -8.90 -21.02
N PHE A 198 13.74 -9.02 -20.16
CA PHE A 198 13.25 -10.31 -19.65
C PHE A 198 12.10 -10.89 -20.47
N VAL A 199 11.68 -10.23 -21.56
CA VAL A 199 10.51 -10.66 -22.34
C VAL A 199 10.71 -12.04 -22.96
N GLY A 200 11.96 -12.39 -23.29
CA GLY A 200 12.33 -13.68 -23.88
C GLY A 200 12.02 -14.89 -22.99
N GLY A 201 11.76 -14.71 -21.70
CA GLY A 201 11.42 -15.81 -20.81
C GLY A 201 9.96 -16.26 -20.88
N TRP A 202 9.06 -15.44 -21.44
CA TRP A 202 7.65 -15.79 -21.59
C TRP A 202 7.48 -16.89 -22.64
N SER A 203 6.67 -17.90 -22.34
CA SER A 203 6.50 -19.12 -23.15
C SER A 203 5.95 -18.88 -24.56
N ASP A 204 5.29 -17.75 -24.79
CA ASP A 204 4.63 -17.36 -26.05
C ASP A 204 5.46 -16.36 -26.87
N ILE A 205 6.66 -16.00 -26.42
CA ILE A 205 7.50 -14.99 -27.08
C ILE A 205 7.92 -15.39 -28.50
N SER A 206 8.07 -16.69 -28.79
CA SER A 206 8.57 -17.12 -30.10
C SER A 206 7.53 -16.93 -31.21
N THR A 207 6.25 -17.01 -30.87
CA THR A 207 5.13 -17.00 -31.83
C THR A 207 4.32 -15.71 -31.81
N ASP A 208 4.06 -15.13 -30.64
CA ASP A 208 3.01 -14.13 -30.45
C ASP A 208 3.51 -12.79 -29.91
N TRP A 209 4.80 -12.50 -30.07
CA TRP A 209 5.36 -11.21 -29.66
C TRP A 209 4.81 -10.08 -30.53
N TYR A 210 4.59 -8.92 -29.92
CA TYR A 210 4.20 -7.69 -30.60
C TYR A 210 4.78 -6.47 -29.86
N TRP A 211 4.60 -5.29 -30.44
CA TRP A 211 5.10 -4.04 -29.88
C TRP A 211 4.00 -2.98 -29.80
N GLU A 212 4.15 -2.09 -28.83
CA GLU A 212 3.29 -0.91 -28.64
C GLU A 212 4.17 0.32 -28.41
N GLU A 213 3.73 1.45 -28.95
CA GLU A 213 4.31 2.75 -28.63
C GLU A 213 3.73 3.25 -27.32
N LYS A 214 4.63 3.65 -26.43
CA LYS A 214 4.31 4.24 -25.15
C LYS A 214 4.85 5.66 -25.13
N ASP A 215 3.95 6.61 -24.99
CA ASP A 215 4.31 8.00 -24.76
C ASP A 215 4.89 8.15 -23.34
N VAL A 216 6.13 8.62 -23.25
CA VAL A 216 6.82 8.92 -21.99
C VAL A 216 7.01 10.44 -21.79
N GLY A 217 6.22 11.25 -22.49
CA GLY A 217 6.17 12.71 -22.39
C GLY A 217 7.19 13.39 -23.32
N ASP A 218 8.47 13.10 -23.13
CA ASP A 218 9.55 13.70 -23.93
C ASP A 218 9.95 12.85 -25.14
N SER A 219 9.49 11.60 -25.20
CA SER A 219 9.75 10.69 -26.32
C SER A 219 8.72 9.57 -26.39
N THR A 220 8.72 8.82 -27.49
CA THR A 220 7.98 7.57 -27.62
C THR A 220 8.93 6.40 -27.38
N GLU A 221 8.65 5.59 -26.37
CA GLU A 221 9.35 4.34 -26.08
C GLU A 221 8.57 3.17 -26.71
N ILE A 222 9.30 2.18 -27.25
CA ILE A 222 8.67 0.95 -27.73
C ILE A 222 8.70 -0.06 -26.60
N VAL A 223 7.54 -0.61 -26.29
CA VAL A 223 7.37 -1.67 -25.29
C VAL A 223 7.05 -2.98 -25.99
N ILE A 224 7.84 -4.00 -25.68
CA ILE A 224 7.69 -5.35 -26.26
C ILE A 224 6.77 -6.18 -25.37
N LYS A 225 5.78 -6.84 -25.98
CA LYS A 225 4.73 -7.58 -25.26
C LYS A 225 4.48 -8.94 -25.89
N THR A 226 3.83 -9.79 -25.09
CA THR A 226 3.22 -11.06 -25.50
C THR A 226 1.86 -11.17 -24.81
N PRO A 227 0.91 -11.98 -25.31
CA PRO A 227 -0.35 -12.27 -24.62
C PRO A 227 -0.18 -12.63 -23.13
N ASN A 228 0.80 -13.49 -22.80
CA ASN A 228 1.07 -13.89 -21.41
C ASN A 228 1.63 -12.74 -20.57
N LYS A 229 2.59 -11.97 -21.11
CA LYS A 229 3.11 -10.78 -20.42
C LYS A 229 2.00 -9.76 -20.19
N GLN A 230 1.12 -9.57 -21.17
CA GLN A 230 0.00 -8.63 -21.07
C GLN A 230 -1.01 -9.08 -20.00
N TYR A 231 -1.41 -10.36 -20.00
CA TYR A 231 -2.27 -10.93 -18.96
C TYR A 231 -1.68 -10.74 -17.56
N TYR A 232 -0.39 -11.06 -17.39
CA TYR A 232 0.33 -10.87 -16.14
C TYR A 232 0.30 -9.40 -15.68
N LEU A 233 0.54 -8.45 -16.60
CA LEU A 233 0.50 -7.03 -16.30
C LEU A 233 -0.90 -6.55 -15.93
N ASP A 234 -1.94 -7.08 -16.57
CA ASP A 234 -3.33 -6.72 -16.28
C ASP A 234 -3.78 -7.23 -14.91
N GLU A 235 -3.43 -8.46 -14.53
CA GLU A 235 -3.71 -8.97 -13.17
C GLU A 235 -2.91 -8.21 -12.11
N ARG A 236 -1.64 -7.89 -12.39
CA ARG A 236 -0.84 -7.04 -11.51
C ARG A 236 -1.44 -5.64 -11.36
N TYR A 237 -2.00 -5.07 -12.43
CA TYR A 237 -2.72 -3.81 -12.39
C TYR A 237 -3.99 -3.90 -11.53
N LYS A 238 -4.77 -4.98 -11.66
CA LYS A 238 -5.94 -5.24 -10.80
C LYS A 238 -5.56 -5.35 -9.32
N ALA A 239 -4.50 -6.09 -8.98
CA ALA A 239 -4.00 -6.15 -7.60
C ALA A 239 -3.60 -4.76 -7.07
N ASN A 240 -2.94 -3.95 -7.90
CA ASN A 240 -2.57 -2.58 -7.54
C ASN A 240 -3.79 -1.66 -7.33
N GLN A 241 -4.89 -1.86 -8.06
CA GLN A 241 -6.13 -1.11 -7.82
C GLN A 241 -6.72 -1.42 -6.43
N TRP A 242 -6.72 -2.69 -6.02
CA TRP A 242 -7.16 -3.08 -4.67
C TRP A 242 -6.25 -2.49 -3.58
N LEU A 243 -4.93 -2.48 -3.79
CA LEU A 243 -3.99 -1.80 -2.90
C LEU A 243 -4.23 -0.28 -2.86
N SER A 244 -4.58 0.33 -4.00
CA SER A 244 -4.94 1.75 -4.07
C SER A 244 -6.20 2.05 -3.26
N PHE A 245 -7.23 1.20 -3.38
CA PHE A 245 -8.45 1.34 -2.59
C PHE A 245 -8.21 1.12 -1.09
N ALA A 246 -7.32 0.20 -0.71
CA ALA A 246 -6.88 0.04 0.68
C ALA A 246 -6.19 1.32 1.20
N LYS A 247 -5.30 1.93 0.41
CA LYS A 247 -4.66 3.22 0.75
C LYS A 247 -5.68 4.33 0.93
N PHE A 248 -6.65 4.45 0.02
CA PHE A 248 -7.74 5.41 0.15
C PHE A 248 -8.55 5.19 1.43
N SER A 249 -8.85 3.93 1.78
CA SER A 249 -9.56 3.57 3.01
C SER A 249 -8.79 3.95 4.27
N ILE A 250 -7.45 3.79 4.27
CA ILE A 250 -6.57 4.28 5.35
C ILE A 250 -6.65 5.81 5.45
N SER A 251 -6.60 6.53 4.33
CA SER A 251 -6.75 8.00 4.33
C SER A 251 -8.10 8.44 4.89
N ALA A 252 -9.19 7.76 4.50
CA ALA A 252 -10.53 8.02 5.03
C ALA A 252 -10.61 7.75 6.54
N MET A 253 -9.99 6.67 7.02
CA MET A 253 -9.87 6.36 8.45
C MET A 253 -9.13 7.48 9.20
N MET A 254 -7.94 7.88 8.72
CA MET A 254 -7.18 8.97 9.35
C MET A 254 -7.98 10.28 9.38
N PHE A 255 -8.72 10.60 8.31
CA PHE A 255 -9.58 11.76 8.26
C PHE A 255 -10.73 11.67 9.28
N ASN A 256 -11.34 10.49 9.44
CA ASN A 256 -12.37 10.21 10.45
C ASN A 256 -11.86 10.52 11.87
N HIS A 257 -10.63 10.10 12.20
CA HIS A 257 -9.99 10.40 13.50
C HIS A 257 -9.82 11.91 13.70
N VAL A 258 -9.32 12.65 12.71
CA VAL A 258 -9.09 14.09 12.82
C VAL A 258 -10.41 14.84 12.98
N VAL A 259 -11.41 14.56 12.14
CA VAL A 259 -12.72 15.21 12.20
C VAL A 259 -13.41 14.90 13.54
N SER A 260 -13.34 13.65 14.01
CA SER A 260 -13.85 13.27 15.32
C SER A 260 -13.18 14.05 16.45
N GLY A 261 -11.85 14.22 16.39
CA GLY A 261 -11.12 15.04 17.35
C GLY A 261 -11.56 16.50 17.39
N LEU A 262 -11.67 17.14 16.22
CA LEU A 262 -12.10 18.53 16.13
C LEU A 262 -13.55 18.71 16.59
N GLU A 263 -14.45 17.79 16.25
CA GLU A 263 -15.83 17.83 16.70
C GLU A 263 -15.93 17.65 18.22
N ALA A 264 -15.11 16.77 18.81
CA ALA A 264 -15.09 16.57 20.25
C ALA A 264 -14.61 17.83 21.00
N VAL A 265 -13.64 18.57 20.46
CA VAL A 265 -13.22 19.86 21.02
C VAL A 265 -14.36 20.89 20.93
N TRP A 266 -15.03 20.96 19.79
CA TRP A 266 -16.13 21.89 19.59
C TRP A 266 -17.31 21.59 20.51
N ALA A 267 -17.74 20.33 20.61
CA ALA A 267 -18.80 19.89 21.51
C ALA A 267 -18.52 20.24 22.97
N ASN A 268 -17.26 20.07 23.42
CA ASN A 268 -16.84 20.44 24.76
C ASN A 268 -16.95 21.96 24.99
N ARG A 269 -16.50 22.78 24.03
CA ARG A 269 -16.60 24.25 24.08
C ARG A 269 -18.03 24.77 24.13
N ASN A 270 -18.94 24.18 23.34
CA ASN A 270 -20.33 24.63 23.33
C ASN A 270 -21.00 24.41 24.71
N LYS A 271 -20.70 23.30 25.39
CA LYS A 271 -21.21 23.04 26.74
C LYS A 271 -20.67 24.04 27.75
N ASP A 272 -19.40 24.38 27.68
CA ASP A 272 -18.83 25.41 28.54
C ASP A 272 -19.44 26.79 28.25
N THR A 273 -19.71 27.11 26.99
CA THR A 273 -20.38 28.37 26.61
C THR A 273 -21.83 28.44 27.12
N GLU A 274 -22.56 27.32 27.10
CA GLU A 274 -23.90 27.21 27.67
C GLU A 274 -23.87 27.36 29.20
N ASN A 275 -22.95 26.68 29.90
CA ASN A 275 -22.76 26.82 31.35
C ASN A 275 -22.35 28.26 31.74
N ILE A 276 -21.49 28.91 30.94
CA ILE A 276 -21.02 30.29 31.16
C ILE A 276 -22.14 31.32 30.91
N LYS A 277 -23.08 31.06 29.99
CA LYS A 277 -24.28 31.91 29.83
C LYS A 277 -25.20 31.86 31.04
N GLU A 278 -25.17 30.76 31.82
CA GLU A 278 -25.85 30.66 33.11
C GLU A 278 -25.07 31.35 34.26
N GLU A 279 -23.74 31.47 34.17
CA GLU A 279 -22.88 32.10 35.20
C GLU A 279 -22.30 33.50 34.88
N GLY A 280 -22.62 34.11 33.73
CA GLY A 280 -22.46 35.55 33.52
C GLY A 280 -21.06 36.09 33.13
N SER A 281 -20.14 35.29 32.58
CA SER A 281 -18.84 35.80 32.08
C SER A 281 -18.61 35.53 30.58
N LYS A 282 -18.98 36.45 29.70
CA LYS A 282 -18.81 36.29 28.25
C LYS A 282 -17.34 36.27 27.84
N ILE A 283 -16.84 35.12 27.39
CA ILE A 283 -15.65 35.02 26.53
C ILE A 283 -16.17 34.76 25.12
N ASP A 284 -15.89 35.67 24.19
CA ASP A 284 -16.35 35.58 22.80
C ASP A 284 -15.16 35.20 21.91
N LEU A 285 -15.22 34.01 21.31
CA LEU A 285 -14.19 33.52 20.39
C LEU A 285 -14.82 33.20 19.04
N ASP A 286 -14.36 33.93 18.02
CA ASP A 286 -14.87 33.85 16.66
C ASP A 286 -13.84 33.14 15.77
N LEU A 287 -14.31 32.12 15.04
CA LEU A 287 -13.54 31.29 14.13
C LEU A 287 -14.07 31.55 12.71
N GLY A 288 -13.36 32.41 11.99
CA GLY A 288 -13.74 32.84 10.64
C GLY A 288 -12.75 32.34 9.59
N LEU A 289 -13.23 32.10 8.37
CA LEU A 289 -12.36 31.88 7.21
C LEU A 289 -11.88 33.24 6.69
N LEU A 290 -10.58 33.37 6.46
CA LEU A 290 -10.03 34.53 5.78
C LEU A 290 -10.25 34.35 4.29
N PHE A 291 -10.89 35.32 3.65
CA PHE A 291 -11.12 35.29 2.23
C PHE A 291 -9.87 35.73 1.46
N ASP A 292 -9.46 34.98 0.44
CA ASP A 292 -8.40 35.36 -0.51
C ASP A 292 -8.91 35.20 -1.94
N SER A 293 -8.94 36.31 -2.67
CA SER A 293 -9.43 36.36 -4.06
C SER A 293 -8.51 35.68 -5.06
N ASN A 294 -7.26 35.36 -4.69
CA ASN A 294 -6.30 34.68 -5.57
C ASN A 294 -6.42 33.15 -5.50
N ASN A 295 -7.15 32.60 -4.52
CA ASN A 295 -7.43 31.18 -4.40
C ASN A 295 -8.80 30.85 -4.99
N VAL A 296 -8.90 29.82 -5.85
CA VAL A 296 -10.15 29.45 -6.56
C VAL A 296 -11.28 29.09 -5.59
N SER A 297 -10.93 28.60 -4.40
CA SER A 297 -11.88 28.28 -3.33
C SER A 297 -12.31 29.48 -2.48
N GLY A 298 -11.70 30.65 -2.68
CA GLY A 298 -11.93 31.86 -1.89
C GLY A 298 -11.38 31.80 -0.46
N ILE A 299 -10.77 30.69 -0.02
CA ILE A 299 -10.27 30.52 1.35
C ILE A 299 -8.76 30.77 1.36
N GLY A 300 -8.35 31.86 2.00
CA GLY A 300 -6.96 32.30 2.20
C GLY A 300 -6.35 31.90 3.54
N GLY A 301 -7.15 31.40 4.49
CA GLY A 301 -6.65 30.97 5.79
C GLY A 301 -7.75 30.82 6.84
N ILE A 302 -7.36 30.45 8.05
CA ILE A 302 -8.25 30.33 9.22
C ILE A 302 -7.88 31.44 10.19
N SER A 303 -8.86 32.24 10.60
CA SER A 303 -8.71 33.27 11.63
C SER A 303 -9.31 32.80 12.94
N LEU A 304 -8.61 33.12 14.04
CA LEU A 304 -9.06 32.84 15.39
C LEU A 304 -8.98 34.15 16.17
N ARG A 305 -10.14 34.69 16.58
CA ARG A 305 -10.24 35.92 17.37
C ARG A 305 -10.65 35.57 18.78
N LEU A 306 -9.97 36.16 19.77
CA LEU A 306 -10.19 35.92 21.18
C LEU A 306 -10.45 37.29 21.83
N ASN A 307 -11.69 37.54 22.23
CA ASN A 307 -12.05 38.76 22.95
C ASN A 307 -12.20 38.45 24.44
N PHE A 308 -11.49 39.22 25.26
CA PHE A 308 -11.51 39.21 26.72
C PHE A 308 -11.97 40.58 27.24
#